data_AF-A0A1G1ING3-F1
#
_entry.id   AF-A0A1G1ING3-F1
#
_cell.length_a   1.000
_cell.length_b   1.000
_cell.length_c   1.000
_cell.angle_alpha   90.00
_cell.angle_beta   90.00
_cell.angle_gamma   90.00
#
_symmetry.space_group_name_H-M   'P 1'
#
loop_
_entity.id
_entity.type
_entity.pdbx_description
1 polymer ?
#
loop_
_entity_poly.entity_id
_entity_poly.type
_entity_poly.pdbx_seq_one_letter_code
_entity_poly.pdbx_strand_id
1 'polypeptide(L)'
;MFHFFMPLVPLTLAGALFFKRKSLAYGLPILLVLTRALLTQPSLIEFFTVSSLLITVFAVRAMKVNHPSILKITGIAFLAILVYEIFSNFGVWALGGCLPEQASLYAYSFSGLWECYQAALPYMAVHFVRDIPLSLGAVKLFELVAARIRPAVHEARQSA
;
A
#
# COMPACT_ATOMS: atom_id res chain seq x y z
N MET A 1 23.34 0.66 -6.95
CA MET A 1 22.02 1.33 -6.96
C MET A 1 21.28 0.91 -5.70
N PHE A 2 21.23 1.76 -4.68
CA PHE A 2 20.47 1.47 -3.46
C PHE A 2 19.00 1.32 -3.84
N HIS A 3 18.46 0.10 -3.74
CA HIS A 3 17.02 -0.10 -3.90
C HIS A 3 16.34 0.42 -2.64
N PHE A 4 15.82 1.65 -2.70
CA PHE A 4 15.02 2.20 -1.62
C PHE A 4 13.74 1.38 -1.49
N PHE A 5 13.70 0.53 -0.47
CA PHE A 5 12.57 -0.32 -0.19
C PHE A 5 11.62 0.37 0.80
N MET A 6 10.40 0.67 0.34
CA MET A 6 9.34 1.19 1.18
C MET A 6 8.14 0.24 1.14
N PRO A 7 7.75 -0.41 2.25
CA PRO A 7 6.66 -1.38 2.27
C PRO A 7 5.30 -0.66 2.25
N LEU A 8 4.90 -0.19 1.06
CA LEU A 8 3.70 0.64 0.86
C LEU A 8 2.41 -0.05 1.33
N VAL A 9 2.16 -1.28 0.89
CA VAL A 9 0.95 -2.03 1.25
C VAL A 9 0.90 -2.33 2.76
N PRO A 10 1.96 -2.89 3.40
CA PRO A 10 1.98 -3.11 4.84
C PRO A 10 1.70 -1.89 5.70
N LEU A 11 2.36 -0.76 5.39
CA LEU A 11 2.21 0.48 6.16
C LEU A 11 0.81 1.09 5.95
N THR A 12 0.30 1.04 4.72
CA THR A 12 -1.04 1.51 4.40
C THR A 12 -2.11 0.70 5.14
N LEU A 13 -1.99 -0.63 5.14
CA LEU A 13 -2.88 -1.53 5.86
C LEU A 13 -2.89 -1.22 7.36
N ALA A 14 -1.71 -1.11 7.97
CA ALA A 14 -1.59 -0.78 9.39
C ALA A 14 -2.19 0.61 9.68
N GLY A 15 -1.84 1.63 8.89
CA GLY A 15 -2.43 2.97 9.04
C GLY A 15 -3.95 2.97 8.94
N ALA A 16 -4.52 2.21 8.00
CA ALA A 16 -5.96 2.10 7.82
C ALA A 16 -6.68 1.49 9.03
N LEU A 17 -6.07 0.48 9.67
CA LEU A 17 -6.59 -0.18 10.87
C LEU A 17 -6.50 0.69 12.13
N PHE A 18 -5.40 1.42 12.33
CA PHE A 18 -5.13 2.09 13.60
C PHE A 18 -5.48 3.58 13.64
N PHE A 19 -5.40 4.31 12.52
CA PHE A 19 -5.68 5.73 12.53
C PHE A 19 -7.18 6.01 12.64
N LYS A 20 -7.61 6.55 13.79
CA LYS A 20 -9.02 6.95 14.00
C LYS A 20 -9.44 8.06 13.04
N ARG A 21 -8.60 9.08 12.84
CA ARG A 21 -8.86 10.22 11.95
C ARG A 21 -8.72 9.78 10.49
N LYS A 22 -9.77 9.99 9.68
CA LYS A 22 -9.78 9.65 8.25
C LYS A 22 -8.63 10.34 7.49
N SER A 23 -8.37 11.61 7.78
CA SER A 23 -7.31 12.37 7.13
C SER A 23 -5.93 11.73 7.29
N LEU A 24 -5.61 11.15 8.46
CA LEU A 24 -4.35 10.45 8.69
C LEU A 24 -4.30 9.11 7.95
N ALA A 25 -5.42 8.36 7.94
CA ALA A 25 -5.50 7.07 7.25
C ALA A 25 -5.31 7.19 5.74
N TYR A 26 -5.94 8.19 5.10
CA TYR A 26 -5.78 8.44 3.67
C TYR A 26 -4.52 9.26 3.35
N GLY A 27 -4.06 10.12 4.26
CA GLY A 27 -2.84 10.91 4.09
C GLY A 27 -1.57 10.06 4.14
N LEU A 28 -1.57 8.96 4.90
CA LEU A 28 -0.40 8.08 5.01
C LEU A 28 0.06 7.50 3.65
N PRO A 29 -0.76 6.81 2.86
CA PRO A 29 -0.31 6.28 1.56
C PRO A 29 0.14 7.38 0.59
N ILE A 30 -0.49 8.55 0.61
CA ILE A 30 -0.08 9.71 -0.19
C ILE A 30 1.33 10.14 0.21
N LEU A 31 1.58 10.33 1.51
CA LEU A 31 2.89 10.72 2.02
C LEU A 31 3.96 9.68 1.70
N LEU A 32 3.66 8.38 1.82
CA LEU A 32 4.59 7.30 1.49
C LEU A 32 4.97 7.33 0.00
N VAL A 33 3.99 7.45 -0.90
CA VAL A 33 4.24 7.52 -2.35
C VAL A 33 5.03 8.78 -2.70
N LEU A 34 4.66 9.94 -2.18
CA LEU A 34 5.40 11.19 -2.40
C LEU A 34 6.85 11.10 -1.88
N THR A 35 7.06 10.53 -0.70
CA THR A 35 8.40 10.34 -0.14
C THR A 35 9.24 9.42 -1.02
N ARG A 36 8.66 8.32 -1.49
CA ARG A 36 9.33 7.42 -2.44
C ARG A 36 9.67 8.15 -3.75
N ALA A 37 8.72 8.90 -4.32
CA ALA A 37 8.90 9.67 -5.55
C ALA A 37 10.07 10.66 -5.46
N LEU A 38 10.18 11.37 -4.32
CA LEU A 38 11.26 12.31 -4.04
C LEU A 38 12.64 11.64 -3.91
N LEU A 39 12.68 10.39 -3.41
CA LEU A 39 13.92 9.65 -3.20
C LEU A 39 14.36 8.83 -4.43
N THR A 40 13.44 8.55 -5.35
CA THR A 40 13.73 7.85 -6.60
C THR A 40 13.59 8.81 -7.77
N GLN A 41 12.43 8.80 -8.44
CA GLN A 41 12.09 9.65 -9.56
C GLN A 41 10.56 9.63 -9.66
N PRO A 42 9.90 10.81 -9.71
CA PRO A 42 8.45 10.87 -9.84
C PRO A 42 8.02 10.30 -11.19
N SER A 43 6.88 9.61 -11.20
CA SER A 43 6.31 9.03 -12.43
C SER A 43 4.79 9.04 -12.41
N LEU A 44 4.17 9.09 -13.59
CA LEU A 44 2.70 9.03 -13.69
C LEU A 44 2.13 7.69 -13.19
N ILE A 45 2.93 6.62 -13.13
CA ILE A 45 2.54 5.33 -12.53
C ILE A 45 2.23 5.47 -11.02
N GLU A 46 2.81 6.46 -10.35
CA GLU A 46 2.53 6.72 -8.94
C GLU A 46 1.06 7.06 -8.70
N PHE A 47 0.36 7.60 -9.69
CA PHE A 47 -1.09 7.81 -9.63
C PHE A 47 -1.85 6.48 -9.42
N PHE A 48 -1.48 5.43 -10.16
CA PHE A 48 -2.08 4.10 -10.03
C PHE A 48 -1.67 3.42 -8.71
N THR A 49 -0.41 3.64 -8.31
CA THR A 49 0.13 3.17 -7.02
C THR A 49 -0.65 3.78 -5.86
N VAL A 50 -0.81 5.10 -5.80
CA VAL A 50 -1.52 5.76 -4.69
C VAL A 50 -3.01 5.41 -4.73
N SER A 51 -3.63 5.33 -5.91
CA SER A 51 -5.04 4.98 -6.04
C SER A 51 -5.35 3.59 -5.48
N SER A 52 -4.52 2.59 -5.77
CA SER A 52 -4.70 1.23 -5.24
C SER A 52 -4.58 1.17 -3.72
N LEU A 53 -3.66 1.96 -3.15
CA LEU A 53 -3.50 2.09 -1.70
C LEU A 53 -4.70 2.81 -1.07
N LEU A 54 -5.24 3.85 -1.70
CA LEU A 54 -6.43 4.55 -1.21
C LEU A 54 -7.68 3.65 -1.24
N ILE A 55 -7.83 2.82 -2.28
CA ILE A 55 -8.87 1.78 -2.34
C ILE A 55 -8.71 0.78 -1.19
N THR A 56 -7.47 0.36 -0.91
CA THR A 56 -7.16 -0.51 0.24
C THR A 56 -7.58 0.15 1.56
N VAL A 57 -7.23 1.42 1.78
CA VAL A 57 -7.65 2.17 2.99
C VAL A 57 -9.17 2.18 3.10
N PHE A 58 -9.88 2.49 2.01
CA PHE A 58 -11.33 2.51 1.99
C PHE A 58 -11.92 1.15 2.38
N ALA A 59 -11.48 0.07 1.72
CA ALA A 59 -11.97 -1.28 1.97
C ALA A 59 -11.72 -1.74 3.41
N VAL A 60 -10.49 -1.58 3.91
CA VAL A 60 -10.12 -1.97 5.29
C VAL A 60 -10.97 -1.24 6.32
N ARG A 61 -11.21 0.06 6.11
CA ARG A 61 -12.04 0.86 7.03
C ARG A 61 -13.52 0.48 6.94
N ALA A 62 -14.02 0.16 5.76
CA ALA A 62 -15.39 -0.29 5.58
C ALA A 62 -15.67 -1.61 6.33
N MET A 63 -14.65 -2.48 6.46
CA MET A 63 -14.74 -3.73 7.22
C MET A 63 -14.84 -3.53 8.75
N LYS A 64 -14.64 -2.31 9.26
CA LYS A 64 -14.74 -1.95 10.70
C LYS A 64 -14.02 -2.94 11.63
N VAL A 65 -12.81 -3.33 11.23
CA VAL A 65 -12.06 -4.38 11.92
C VAL A 65 -11.55 -3.88 13.27
N ASN A 66 -11.99 -4.53 14.35
CA ASN A 66 -11.46 -4.33 15.69
C ASN A 66 -10.65 -5.57 16.10
N HIS A 67 -9.47 -5.36 16.69
CA HIS A 67 -8.59 -6.43 17.20
C HIS A 67 -8.40 -7.61 16.23
N PRO A 68 -7.81 -7.37 15.04
CA PRO A 68 -7.69 -8.41 14.03
C PRO A 68 -6.78 -9.56 14.48
N SER A 69 -7.23 -10.80 14.31
CA SER A 69 -6.39 -11.98 14.46
C SER A 69 -5.36 -12.06 13.33
N ILE A 70 -4.28 -12.82 13.53
CA ILE A 70 -3.24 -13.05 12.51
C ILE A 70 -3.86 -13.51 11.19
N LEU A 71 -4.77 -14.49 11.23
CA LEU A 71 -5.45 -14.99 10.03
C LEU A 71 -6.22 -13.88 9.30
N LYS A 72 -6.89 -12.99 10.05
CA LYS A 72 -7.62 -11.86 9.46
C LYS A 72 -6.68 -10.83 8.84
N ILE A 73 -5.55 -10.52 9.48
CA ILE A 73 -4.53 -9.62 8.91
C ILE A 73 -3.97 -10.23 7.63
N THR A 74 -3.63 -11.51 7.63
CA THR A 74 -3.13 -12.22 6.44
C THR A 74 -4.12 -12.16 5.29
N GLY A 75 -5.41 -12.43 5.54
CA GLY A 75 -6.45 -12.35 4.51
C GLY A 75 -6.63 -10.94 3.95
N ILE A 76 -6.62 -9.91 4.81
CA ILE A 76 -6.70 -8.51 4.37
C ILE A 76 -5.46 -8.11 3.58
N ALA A 77 -4.26 -8.51 4.02
CA ALA A 77 -3.01 -8.23 3.32
C ALA A 77 -3.00 -8.89 1.94
N PHE A 78 -3.44 -10.15 1.84
CA PHE A 78 -3.58 -10.85 0.57
C PHE A 78 -4.48 -10.08 -0.41
N LEU A 79 -5.67 -9.65 0.04
CA LEU A 79 -6.59 -8.86 -0.78
C LEU A 79 -6.01 -7.48 -1.15
N ALA A 80 -5.34 -6.82 -0.22
CA ALA A 80 -4.69 -5.53 -0.47
C ALA A 80 -3.58 -5.64 -1.52
N ILE A 81 -2.78 -6.71 -1.48
CA ILE A 81 -1.75 -6.99 -2.50
C ILE A 81 -2.41 -7.25 -3.86
N LEU A 82 -3.50 -8.02 -3.93
CA LEU A 82 -4.22 -8.22 -5.19
C LEU A 82 -4.74 -6.90 -5.78
N VAL A 83 -5.35 -6.05 -4.95
CA VAL A 83 -5.80 -4.71 -5.39
C VAL A 83 -4.62 -3.88 -5.87
N TYR A 84 -3.51 -3.88 -5.13
CA TYR A 84 -2.30 -3.18 -5.51
C TYR A 84 -1.80 -3.63 -6.89
N GLU A 85 -1.61 -4.94 -7.09
CA GLU A 85 -1.12 -5.52 -8.34
C GLU A 85 -2.05 -5.24 -9.52
N ILE A 86 -3.36 -5.39 -9.34
CA ILE A 86 -4.33 -5.15 -10.42
C ILE A 86 -4.20 -3.69 -10.89
N PHE A 87 -4.28 -2.74 -9.98
CA PHE A 87 -4.29 -1.33 -10.37
C PHE A 87 -2.92 -0.83 -10.82
N SER A 88 -1.82 -1.25 -10.18
CA SER A 88 -0.48 -0.79 -10.56
C SER A 88 -0.07 -1.32 -11.93
N ASN A 89 -0.33 -2.60 -12.23
CA ASN A 89 0.01 -3.19 -13.53
C ASN A 89 -0.92 -2.68 -14.64
N PHE A 90 -2.20 -2.42 -14.34
CA PHE A 90 -3.06 -1.70 -15.27
C PHE A 90 -2.47 -0.32 -15.62
N GLY A 91 -1.91 0.39 -14.64
CA GLY A 91 -1.22 1.67 -14.87
C GLY A 91 0.00 1.55 -15.79
N VAL A 92 0.80 0.49 -15.64
CA VAL A 92 1.94 0.21 -16.53
C VAL A 92 1.46 0.04 -17.97
N TRP A 93 0.43 -0.77 -18.18
CA TRP A 93 -0.15 -0.96 -19.51
C TRP A 93 -0.76 0.33 -20.07
N ALA A 94 -1.57 1.04 -19.27
CA ALA A 94 -2.33 2.21 -19.71
C ALA A 94 -1.45 3.41 -20.09
N LEU A 95 -0.27 3.54 -19.46
CA LEU A 95 0.66 4.64 -19.71
C LEU A 95 1.76 4.30 -20.73
N GLY A 96 1.75 3.10 -21.30
CA GLY A 96 2.75 2.67 -22.27
C GLY A 96 4.12 2.34 -21.66
N GLY A 97 4.20 2.15 -20.34
CA GLY A 97 5.39 1.66 -19.67
C GLY A 97 5.92 2.56 -18.55
N CYS A 98 7.09 2.20 -18.03
CA CYS A 98 7.61 2.73 -16.78
C CYS A 98 8.22 4.13 -16.88
N LEU A 99 8.59 4.58 -18.07
CA LEU A 99 9.34 5.81 -18.28
C LEU A 99 8.71 6.68 -19.39
N PRO A 100 8.64 8.02 -19.20
CA PRO A 100 7.92 8.94 -20.11
C PRO A 100 8.40 8.94 -21.56
N GLU A 101 9.66 8.55 -21.81
CA GLU A 101 10.29 8.60 -23.15
C GLU A 101 10.37 7.24 -23.83
N GLN A 102 9.84 6.18 -23.24
CA GLN A 102 9.92 4.83 -23.80
C GLN A 102 8.73 4.53 -24.71
N ALA A 103 9.01 3.80 -25.80
CA ALA A 103 7.96 3.20 -26.62
C ALA A 103 7.08 2.28 -25.77
N SER A 104 5.80 2.16 -26.15
CA SER A 104 4.83 1.34 -25.43
C SER A 104 5.38 -0.07 -25.19
N LEU A 105 5.56 -0.46 -23.93
CA LEU A 105 6.04 -1.81 -23.56
C LEU A 105 5.09 -2.92 -24.04
N TYR A 106 3.79 -2.61 -24.11
CA TYR A 106 2.73 -3.53 -24.50
C TYR A 106 1.81 -2.87 -25.53
N ALA A 107 1.15 -3.66 -26.36
CA ALA A 107 0.12 -3.15 -27.26
C ALA A 107 -1.09 -2.60 -26.48
N TYR A 108 -1.69 -1.50 -26.94
CA TYR A 108 -2.96 -0.99 -26.42
C TYR A 108 -4.16 -1.81 -26.93
N SER A 109 -4.13 -3.09 -26.59
CA SER A 109 -5.16 -4.08 -26.90
C SER A 109 -5.39 -4.95 -25.67
N PHE A 110 -6.47 -5.73 -25.69
CA PHE A 110 -6.72 -6.71 -24.64
C PHE A 110 -5.60 -7.76 -24.54
N SER A 111 -5.02 -8.17 -25.67
CA SER A 111 -3.88 -9.10 -25.68
C SER A 111 -2.65 -8.49 -25.00
N GLY A 112 -2.32 -7.22 -25.29
CA GLY A 112 -1.21 -6.54 -24.62
C GLY A 112 -1.45 -6.31 -23.12
N LEU A 113 -2.69 -6.05 -22.71
CA LEU A 113 -3.05 -5.99 -21.29
C LEU A 113 -2.82 -7.34 -20.61
N TRP A 114 -3.24 -8.42 -21.25
CA TRP A 114 -3.06 -9.77 -20.74
C TRP A 114 -1.58 -10.15 -20.60
N GLU A 115 -0.76 -9.84 -21.61
CA GLU A 115 0.70 -10.02 -21.57
C GLU A 115 1.35 -9.23 -20.42
N CYS A 116 0.90 -7.99 -20.18
CA CYS A 116 1.38 -7.17 -19.06
C CYS A 116 1.12 -7.84 -17.71
N TYR A 117 -0.07 -8.42 -17.51
CA TYR A 117 -0.38 -9.14 -16.27
C TYR A 117 0.38 -10.45 -16.13
N GLN A 118 0.59 -11.19 -17.22
CA GLN A 118 1.41 -12.40 -17.20
C GLN A 118 2.84 -12.08 -16.77
N ALA A 119 3.41 -10.99 -17.29
CA ALA A 119 4.74 -10.52 -16.89
C ALA A 119 4.82 -10.07 -15.42
N ALA A 120 3.69 -9.64 -14.83
CA ALA A 120 3.61 -9.22 -13.43
C ALA A 120 3.59 -10.37 -12.42
N LEU A 121 3.24 -11.60 -12.84
CA LEU A 121 3.06 -12.74 -11.92
C LEU A 121 4.25 -13.03 -10.97
N PRO A 122 5.52 -12.99 -11.43
CA PRO A 122 6.66 -13.19 -10.53
C PRO A 122 6.77 -12.09 -9.47
N TYR A 123 6.48 -10.84 -9.83
CA TYR A 123 6.51 -9.71 -8.90
C TYR A 123 5.39 -9.79 -7.88
N MET A 124 4.19 -10.20 -8.32
CA MET A 124 3.07 -10.47 -7.42
C MET A 124 3.42 -11.57 -6.40
N ALA A 125 4.08 -12.64 -6.81
CA ALA A 125 4.53 -13.70 -5.90
C ALA A 125 5.51 -13.16 -4.84
N VAL A 126 6.47 -12.33 -5.25
CA VAL A 126 7.39 -11.64 -4.32
C VAL A 126 6.62 -10.76 -3.35
N HIS A 127 5.60 -10.03 -3.80
CA HIS A 127 4.77 -9.20 -2.94
C HIS A 127 4.00 -10.01 -1.91
N PHE A 128 3.45 -11.17 -2.26
CA PHE A 128 2.82 -12.04 -1.26
C PHE A 128 3.82 -12.52 -0.19
N VAL A 129 4.97 -13.03 -0.61
CA VAL A 129 5.99 -13.56 0.31
C VAL A 129 6.54 -12.47 1.22
N ARG A 130 6.69 -11.25 0.70
CA ARG A 130 7.29 -10.12 1.43
C ARG A 130 6.26 -9.35 2.26
N ASP A 131 5.16 -8.94 1.66
CA ASP A 131 4.25 -7.96 2.25
C ASP A 131 3.27 -8.57 3.23
N ILE A 132 2.98 -9.87 3.17
CA ILE A 132 2.17 -10.53 4.21
C ILE A 132 2.92 -10.52 5.56
N PRO A 133 4.16 -11.03 5.68
CA PRO A 133 4.92 -10.93 6.94
C PRO A 133 5.12 -9.49 7.39
N LEU A 134 5.43 -8.57 6.47
CA LEU A 134 5.60 -7.16 6.82
C LEU A 134 4.29 -6.52 7.29
N SER A 135 3.13 -6.92 6.78
CA SER A 135 1.83 -6.43 7.26
C SER A 135 1.56 -6.86 8.70
N LEU A 136 1.89 -8.11 9.04
CA LEU A 136 1.82 -8.60 10.43
C LEU A 136 2.74 -7.79 11.34
N GLY A 137 4.00 -7.58 10.92
CA GLY A 137 4.98 -6.78 11.66
C GLY A 137 4.53 -5.32 11.84
N ALA A 138 4.04 -4.68 10.77
CA ALA A 138 3.56 -3.31 10.79
C ALA A 138 2.34 -3.15 11.71
N VAL A 139 1.36 -4.05 11.63
CA VAL A 139 0.21 -4.05 12.54
C VAL A 139 0.68 -4.20 13.98
N LYS A 140 1.59 -5.12 14.27
CA LYS A 140 2.11 -5.32 15.62
C LYS A 140 2.83 -4.09 16.15
N LEU A 141 3.65 -3.46 15.32
CA LEU A 141 4.36 -2.23 15.67
C LEU A 141 3.38 -1.10 16.01
N PHE A 142 2.36 -0.89 15.17
CA PHE A 142 1.33 0.12 15.43
C PHE A 142 0.54 -0.17 16.71
N GLU A 143 0.26 -1.44 16.99
CA GLU A 143 -0.35 -1.90 18.24
C GLU A 143 0.47 -1.47 19.47
N LEU A 144 1.78 -1.75 19.45
CA LEU A 144 2.70 -1.41 20.54
C LEU A 144 2.84 0.10 20.72
N VAL A 145 2.98 0.84 19.62
CA VAL A 145 3.07 2.31 19.63
C VAL A 145 1.77 2.90 20.17
N ALA A 146 0.60 2.43 19.72
CA ALA A 146 -0.68 2.91 20.20
C ALA A 146 -0.90 2.60 21.70
N ALA A 147 -0.45 1.44 22.19
CA ALA A 147 -0.51 1.09 23.59
C ALA A 147 0.35 2.00 24.48
N ARG A 148 1.48 2.51 23.97
CA ARG A 148 2.37 3.44 24.67
C ARG A 148 1.90 4.89 24.64
N ILE A 149 1.33 5.35 23.52
CA ILE A 149 0.93 6.76 23.35
C ILE A 149 -0.41 7.06 24.06
N ARG A 150 -1.37 6.12 24.08
CA ARG A 150 -2.70 6.38 24.66
C ARG A 150 -2.65 6.82 26.14
N PRO A 151 -1.92 6.14 27.05
CA PRO A 151 -1.82 6.56 28.45
C PRO A 151 -1.23 7.97 28.58
N ALA A 152 -0.11 8.24 27.90
CA ALA A 152 0.58 9.54 27.95
C ALA A 152 -0.31 10.70 27.47
N VAL A 153 -1.12 10.48 26.43
CA VAL A 153 -2.08 11.50 25.94
C VAL A 153 -3.22 11.72 26.93
N HIS A 154 -3.66 10.67 27.63
CA HIS A 154 -4.70 10.81 28.66
C HIS A 154 -4.19 11.61 29.87
N GLU A 155 -2.97 11.33 30.35
CA GLU A 155 -2.33 12.07 31.45
C GLU A 155 -2.13 13.56 31.08
N ALA A 156 -1.62 13.84 29.89
CA ALA A 156 -1.39 15.22 29.44
C ALA A 156 -2.68 16.04 29.31
N ARG A 157 -3.82 15.40 28.98
CA ARG A 157 -5.14 16.06 28.90
C ARG A 157 -5.81 16.30 30.25
N GLN A 158 -5.43 15.55 31.27
CA GLN A 158 -5.93 15.76 32.65
C GLN A 158 -5.13 16.83 33.39
N SER A 159 -3.96 17.19 32.87
CA SER A 159 -3.03 18.17 33.46
C SER A 159 -3.18 19.58 32.87
N ALA A 160 -4.09 19.76 31.90
CA ALA A 160 -4.36 21.00 31.18
C ALA A 160 -5.79 21.46 31.45
#